data_AF-A0A1A2B4R3-F1
#
_entry.id   AF-A0A1A2B4R3-F1
#
_cell.length_a   1.000
_cell.length_b   1.000
_cell.length_c   1.000
_cell.angle_alpha   90.00
_cell.angle_beta   90.00
_cell.angle_gamma   90.00
#
_symmetry.space_group_name_H-M   'P 1'
#
loop_
_entity.id
_entity.type
_entity.pdbx_description
1 polymer ?
#
loop_
_entity_poly.entity_id
_entity_poly.type
_entity_poly.pdbx_seq_one_letter_code
_entity_poly.pdbx_strand_id
1 'polypeptide(L)'
;MLLTAIAATAVLVSWVTDTTRDRGTTGPPSSHGTQLAEQPLIGLGPGVTVREISQATAFSLVALTGDLAGTSTRVRAKRPDGRWGPWYQTEYETAAPDPAGPDPSAATEGPRGTDPVFVGTTTTVQIAVTRPLDATVTQTPPAPPSAKSDLGYKPASREQPFGQNISAVLISPPQAPAKTRWTPPAGVLMPGQAPPIISRAEWGADESLRCGSPQYDNGIRAAVVHHTAGSNDYSPLESAGIVKAIYTYHSKTLGWCDIAYNALVDKYGQVFEGSAGGLAKAVEAFHTGGFNRNTFGVAMIGNFDDLPPTPLQLRMMGRLLGWRLGLDGVDPKGTVQLESAGSHYTTFPAGSIATLPTIFTHRDVGNTDCPGNAAYALMDEMRDIASHVNDPPEELLKALEGGAIYDHWQAIGAMNSVLGAPTSPEDDAEGDARFVTFARGAMYWSPETGAQPVTGAIYDAWGSQSYERGPLGLPTSAEIQQPLQITQNFQHGTLNYERLTGNITEVVDGITVPLTTESPSGPTVPTEHFSLPSHPTPT
;
A
#
# COMPACT_ATOMS: atom_id res chain seq x y z
N MET A 1 4.85 -34.32 60.93
CA MET A 1 4.84 -33.16 61.86
C MET A 1 5.80 -32.11 61.33
N LEU A 2 5.38 -30.85 61.45
CA LEU A 2 5.94 -29.61 60.92
C LEU A 2 7.35 -29.21 61.42
N LEU A 3 7.88 -28.20 60.70
CA LEU A 3 8.89 -27.17 61.02
C LEU A 3 10.34 -27.49 60.58
N THR A 4 10.86 -27.01 59.44
CA THR A 4 11.23 -25.63 58.97
C THR A 4 12.20 -24.85 59.86
N ALA A 5 13.38 -24.51 59.30
CA ALA A 5 14.01 -23.19 59.42
C ALA A 5 15.06 -22.98 58.32
N ILE A 6 14.91 -21.87 57.59
CA ILE A 6 15.79 -21.34 56.54
C ILE A 6 16.73 -20.30 57.18
N ALA A 7 17.98 -20.20 56.73
CA ALA A 7 18.73 -18.95 56.78
C ALA A 7 19.78 -18.87 55.66
N ALA A 8 19.71 -17.77 54.91
CA ALA A 8 20.46 -17.43 53.73
C ALA A 8 21.93 -17.07 54.03
N THR A 9 22.81 -17.32 53.05
CA THR A 9 24.22 -16.92 53.11
C THR A 9 24.45 -15.74 52.16
N ALA A 10 24.87 -14.61 52.74
CA ALA A 10 25.54 -13.52 52.04
C ALA A 10 27.04 -13.63 52.33
N VAL A 11 27.89 -13.53 51.30
CA VAL A 11 29.34 -13.29 51.47
C VAL A 11 29.76 -12.10 50.62
N LEU A 12 30.38 -11.16 51.31
CA LEU A 12 30.99 -9.93 50.82
C LEU A 12 32.36 -10.20 50.15
N VAL A 13 32.48 -9.69 48.93
CA VAL A 13 33.55 -8.83 48.37
C VAL A 13 35.00 -8.99 48.90
N SER A 14 35.92 -9.24 47.96
CA SER A 14 37.30 -8.75 48.01
C SER A 14 37.67 -8.06 46.69
N TRP A 15 38.12 -6.81 46.80
CA TRP A 15 38.67 -5.98 45.73
C TRP A 15 40.16 -6.29 45.51
N VAL A 16 40.56 -6.46 44.25
CA VAL A 16 41.94 -6.22 43.79
C VAL A 16 41.86 -5.42 42.50
N THR A 17 42.50 -4.26 42.51
CA THR A 17 42.62 -3.27 41.44
C THR A 17 43.84 -3.54 40.54
N ASP A 18 43.79 -2.89 39.37
CA ASP A 18 44.81 -2.71 38.31
C ASP A 18 44.97 -3.87 37.29
N THR A 19 44.90 -3.67 35.97
CA THR A 19 45.01 -2.46 35.14
C THR A 19 44.34 -2.69 33.76
N THR A 20 43.66 -1.64 33.28
CA THR A 20 43.38 -1.28 31.86
C THR A 20 43.00 -2.36 30.84
N ARG A 21 41.70 -2.49 30.58
CA ARG A 21 41.20 -2.79 29.22
C ARG A 21 39.80 -2.23 29.04
N ASP A 22 39.73 -1.18 28.23
CA ASP A 22 38.53 -0.47 27.81
C ASP A 22 37.58 -1.47 27.11
N ARG A 23 36.55 -1.92 27.82
CA ARG A 23 35.42 -2.65 27.23
C ARG A 23 34.41 -1.60 26.79
N GLY A 24 34.56 -1.15 25.55
CA GLY A 24 33.48 -0.51 24.82
C GLY A 24 32.24 -1.39 24.89
N THR A 25 31.18 -0.84 25.46
CA THR A 25 29.84 -1.41 25.45
C THR A 25 29.41 -1.57 23.99
N THR A 26 29.50 -2.77 23.44
CA THR A 26 28.79 -3.13 22.21
C THR A 26 27.33 -3.29 22.58
N GLY A 27 26.58 -2.18 22.54
CA GLY A 27 25.15 -2.26 22.26
C GLY A 27 24.92 -2.95 20.91
N PRO A 28 23.71 -3.45 20.62
CA PRO A 28 23.38 -3.93 19.28
C PRO A 28 23.75 -2.84 18.27
N PRO A 29 24.31 -3.18 17.10
CA PRO A 29 24.70 -2.17 16.12
C PRO A 29 23.46 -1.32 15.82
N SER A 30 23.55 -0.02 16.08
CA SER A 30 22.57 0.94 15.59
C SER A 30 22.46 0.69 14.09
N SER A 31 21.30 0.24 13.61
CA SER A 31 21.02 0.24 12.17
C SER A 31 21.06 1.72 11.77
N HIS A 32 22.17 2.16 11.19
CA HIS A 32 22.27 3.53 10.72
C HIS A 32 21.12 3.75 9.73
N GLY A 33 20.28 4.76 10.01
CA GLY A 33 19.19 5.15 9.11
C GLY A 33 19.73 5.60 7.75
N THR A 34 18.83 5.92 6.82
CA THR A 34 19.20 6.40 5.48
C THR A 34 20.21 7.55 5.56
N GLN A 35 21.32 7.41 4.85
CA GLN A 35 22.38 8.41 4.77
C GLN A 35 22.19 9.25 3.50
N LEU A 36 22.44 10.54 3.61
CA LEU A 36 22.40 11.51 2.51
C LEU A 36 23.79 12.13 2.36
N ALA A 37 24.26 12.24 1.13
CA ALA A 37 25.49 12.95 0.79
C ALA A 37 25.21 13.93 -0.36
N GLU A 38 25.45 15.22 -0.11
CA GLU A 38 25.27 16.26 -1.11
C GLU A 38 26.60 16.58 -1.81
N GLN A 39 26.59 16.62 -3.14
CA GLN A 39 27.74 16.96 -3.97
C GLN A 39 27.39 18.08 -4.97
N PRO A 40 28.00 19.27 -4.85
CA PRO A 40 27.79 20.36 -5.80
C PRO A 40 28.24 20.00 -7.21
N LEU A 41 27.40 20.27 -8.21
CA LEU A 41 27.74 20.12 -9.63
C LEU A 41 28.32 21.43 -10.16
N ILE A 42 29.65 21.54 -10.14
CA ILE A 42 30.37 22.75 -10.54
C ILE A 42 30.60 22.76 -12.06
N GLY A 43 30.61 23.96 -12.66
CA GLY A 43 30.94 24.16 -14.07
C GLY A 43 29.86 23.68 -15.03
N LEU A 44 28.59 23.63 -14.62
CA LEU A 44 27.47 23.36 -15.53
C LEU A 44 27.16 24.63 -16.31
N GLY A 45 27.49 24.66 -17.61
CA GLY A 45 27.17 25.79 -18.49
C GLY A 45 25.84 25.61 -19.24
N PRO A 46 25.52 26.56 -20.14
CA PRO A 46 24.42 26.42 -21.09
C PRO A 46 24.50 25.14 -21.93
N GLY A 47 23.35 24.57 -22.29
CA GLY A 47 23.28 23.32 -23.07
C GLY A 47 23.52 22.08 -22.21
N VAL A 48 24.03 21.00 -22.82
CA VAL A 48 24.17 19.69 -22.17
C VAL A 48 25.56 19.52 -21.55
N THR A 49 25.61 19.27 -20.25
CA THR A 49 26.84 18.88 -19.52
C THR A 49 26.64 17.53 -18.87
N VAL A 50 27.66 16.65 -18.92
CA VAL A 50 27.66 15.37 -18.18
C VAL A 50 28.72 15.41 -17.08
N ARG A 51 28.32 15.09 -15.86
CA ARG A 51 29.21 14.99 -14.69
C ARG A 51 29.23 13.57 -14.15
N GLU A 52 30.42 13.07 -13.88
CA GLU A 52 30.61 11.80 -13.18
C GLU A 52 30.86 12.09 -11.70
N ILE A 53 30.10 11.43 -10.84
CA ILE A 53 30.21 11.53 -9.39
C ILE A 53 30.54 10.16 -8.84
N SER A 54 31.46 10.10 -7.88
CA SER A 54 31.75 8.88 -7.13
C SER A 54 31.93 9.17 -5.64
N GLN A 55 31.63 8.18 -4.80
CA GLN A 55 31.97 8.18 -3.38
C GLN A 55 32.25 6.76 -2.87
N ALA A 56 32.95 6.63 -1.75
CA ALA A 56 33.31 5.33 -1.19
C ALA A 56 32.08 4.56 -0.66
N THR A 57 31.13 5.25 -0.05
CA THR A 57 29.89 4.66 0.45
C THR A 57 28.93 4.40 -0.68
N ALA A 58 28.51 3.15 -0.88
CA ALA A 58 27.52 2.82 -1.89
C ALA A 58 26.19 3.54 -1.63
N PHE A 59 25.53 3.97 -2.69
CA PHE A 59 24.23 4.61 -2.70
C PHE A 59 23.36 3.98 -3.80
N SER A 60 22.06 4.18 -3.74
CA SER A 60 21.13 3.55 -4.69
C SER A 60 20.07 4.48 -5.24
N LEU A 61 19.89 5.68 -4.67
CA LEU A 61 19.07 6.73 -5.28
C LEU A 61 19.87 8.02 -5.45
N VAL A 62 19.48 8.79 -6.46
CA VAL A 62 20.04 10.12 -6.76
C VAL A 62 18.91 11.09 -7.01
N ALA A 63 18.95 12.23 -6.32
CA ALA A 63 18.09 13.38 -6.59
C ALA A 63 18.96 14.61 -6.90
N LEU A 64 18.37 15.64 -7.48
CA LEU A 64 19.04 16.91 -7.73
C LEU A 64 18.30 18.03 -7.01
N THR A 65 19.05 19.02 -6.51
CA THR A 65 18.50 20.22 -5.85
C THR A 65 19.17 21.48 -6.39
N GLY A 66 18.51 22.63 -6.28
CA GLY A 66 19.04 23.93 -6.72
C GLY A 66 18.07 24.68 -7.61
N ASP A 67 18.56 25.62 -8.43
CA ASP A 67 17.74 26.27 -9.45
C ASP A 67 17.63 25.37 -10.69
N LEU A 68 16.49 24.71 -10.83
CA LEU A 68 16.22 23.78 -11.92
C LEU A 68 15.29 24.38 -12.99
N ALA A 69 15.01 25.69 -12.94
CA ALA A 69 14.14 26.34 -13.91
C ALA A 69 14.65 26.11 -15.35
N GLY A 70 13.77 25.59 -16.21
CA GLY A 70 14.10 25.25 -17.60
C GLY A 70 15.21 24.20 -17.76
N THR A 71 15.57 23.47 -16.71
CA THR A 71 16.72 22.56 -16.66
C THR A 71 16.27 21.10 -16.61
N SER A 72 16.50 20.32 -17.66
CA SER A 72 16.17 18.88 -17.66
C SER A 72 17.38 18.03 -17.27
N THR A 73 17.16 16.98 -16.49
CA THR A 73 18.25 16.16 -15.94
C THR A 73 18.02 14.66 -16.11
N ARG A 74 19.11 13.92 -16.32
CA ARG A 74 19.12 12.46 -16.44
C ARG A 74 20.24 11.86 -15.62
N VAL A 75 20.01 10.69 -15.04
CA VAL A 75 21.00 9.96 -14.23
C VAL A 75 21.20 8.55 -14.77
N ARG A 76 22.43 8.06 -14.74
CA ARG A 76 22.75 6.64 -14.95
C ARG A 76 23.81 6.16 -13.97
N ALA A 77 23.71 4.90 -13.55
CA ALA A 77 24.68 4.28 -12.66
C ALA A 77 25.70 3.42 -13.40
N LYS A 78 26.91 3.35 -12.83
CA LYS A 78 27.93 2.38 -13.22
C LYS A 78 27.64 1.06 -12.52
N ARG A 79 27.55 -0.02 -13.29
CA ARG A 79 27.32 -1.37 -12.78
C ARG A 79 28.62 -1.98 -12.23
N PRO A 80 28.54 -3.03 -11.39
CA PRO A 80 29.72 -3.72 -10.87
C PRO A 80 30.68 -4.27 -11.93
N ASP A 81 30.16 -4.58 -13.12
CA ASP A 81 30.93 -5.03 -14.28
C ASP A 81 31.67 -3.90 -15.03
N GLY A 82 31.56 -2.66 -14.52
CA GLY A 82 32.19 -1.47 -15.08
C GLY A 82 31.41 -0.79 -16.21
N ARG A 83 30.31 -1.39 -16.69
CA ARG A 83 29.48 -0.81 -17.75
C ARG A 83 28.50 0.22 -17.20
N TRP A 84 28.11 1.17 -18.05
CA TRP A 84 27.04 2.13 -17.73
C TRP A 84 25.67 1.51 -17.97
N GLY A 85 24.74 1.74 -17.05
CA GLY A 85 23.31 1.47 -17.23
C GLY A 85 22.62 2.45 -18.19
N PRO A 86 21.31 2.28 -18.40
CA PRO A 86 20.51 3.22 -19.17
C PRO A 86 20.40 4.58 -18.45
N TRP A 87 19.98 5.60 -19.19
CA TRP A 87 19.65 6.91 -18.63
C TRP A 87 18.21 6.92 -18.12
N TYR A 88 18.02 7.44 -16.91
CA TYR A 88 16.72 7.70 -16.30
C TYR A 88 16.49 9.20 -16.25
N GLN A 89 15.34 9.66 -16.74
CA GLN A 89 14.91 11.04 -16.59
C GLN A 89 14.56 11.29 -15.12
N THR A 90 15.04 12.39 -14.56
CA THR A 90 14.58 12.86 -13.25
C THR A 90 13.42 13.82 -13.49
N GLU A 91 12.32 13.64 -12.79
CA GLU A 91 11.18 14.54 -12.83
C GLU A 91 11.31 15.61 -11.75
N TYR A 92 10.80 16.81 -12.02
CA TYR A 92 10.75 17.83 -10.97
C TYR A 92 9.84 17.34 -9.86
N GLU A 93 10.24 17.64 -8.63
CA GLU A 93 9.38 17.39 -7.50
C GLU A 93 8.25 18.43 -7.52
N THR A 94 7.07 17.98 -7.93
CA THR A 94 5.84 18.79 -8.08
C THR A 94 4.82 18.50 -6.99
N ALA A 95 5.10 17.53 -6.10
CA ALA A 95 4.46 17.48 -4.81
C ALA A 95 4.91 18.72 -4.00
N ALA A 96 3.97 19.35 -3.30
CA ALA A 96 4.25 20.39 -2.33
C ALA A 96 2.99 20.59 -1.48
N PRO A 97 3.13 21.00 -0.21
CA PRO A 97 1.99 21.45 0.57
C PRO A 97 1.26 22.58 -0.14
N ASP A 98 -0.06 22.44 -0.28
CA ASP A 98 -0.88 23.51 -0.84
C ASP A 98 -0.79 24.75 0.07
N PRO A 99 -0.64 25.96 -0.50
CA PRO A 99 -0.58 27.16 0.30
C PRO A 99 -1.90 27.36 1.06
N ALA A 100 -1.83 27.79 2.33
CA ALA A 100 -2.99 28.02 3.18
C ALA A 100 -3.83 29.28 2.80
N GLY A 101 -3.84 29.64 1.51
CA GLY A 101 -4.45 30.83 0.94
C GLY A 101 -3.72 31.28 -0.34
N PRO A 102 -4.25 32.27 -1.08
CA PRO A 102 -3.57 32.83 -2.25
C PRO A 102 -2.33 33.60 -1.78
N ASP A 103 -1.16 32.94 -1.81
CA ASP A 103 0.13 33.60 -1.58
C ASP A 103 0.68 34.08 -2.95
N PRO A 104 0.64 35.39 -3.26
CA PRO A 104 1.15 35.92 -4.51
C PRO A 104 2.69 35.80 -4.66
N SER A 105 3.42 35.45 -3.58
CA SER A 105 4.87 35.19 -3.65
C SER A 105 5.21 33.77 -4.10
N ALA A 106 4.28 32.82 -3.97
CA ALA A 106 4.45 31.45 -4.47
C ALA A 106 4.54 31.38 -6.01
N ALA A 107 4.10 32.43 -6.71
CA ALA A 107 4.15 32.54 -8.17
C ALA A 107 5.56 32.78 -8.76
N THR A 108 6.62 32.91 -7.94
CA THR A 108 7.95 33.36 -8.38
C THR A 108 9.12 32.39 -8.19
N GLU A 109 8.92 31.21 -7.60
CA GLU A 109 10.00 30.23 -7.38
C GLU A 109 9.89 29.05 -8.35
N GLY A 110 10.90 28.86 -9.21
CA GLY A 110 11.01 27.68 -10.09
C GLY A 110 11.28 26.37 -9.34
N PRO A 111 11.32 25.22 -10.02
CA PRO A 111 11.53 23.91 -9.39
C PRO A 111 12.87 23.86 -8.64
N ARG A 112 12.84 23.32 -7.41
CA ARG A 112 13.98 23.32 -6.48
C ARG A 112 14.60 21.96 -6.20
N GLY A 113 13.90 20.91 -6.61
CA GLY A 113 14.28 19.52 -6.40
C GLY A 113 13.72 18.63 -7.50
N THR A 114 14.28 17.43 -7.61
CA THR A 114 13.73 16.33 -8.41
C THR A 114 13.28 15.20 -7.50
N ASP A 115 12.39 14.34 -7.98
CA ASP A 115 12.18 13.04 -7.37
C ASP A 115 13.52 12.27 -7.26
N PRO A 116 13.74 11.50 -6.18
CA PRO A 116 14.90 10.64 -6.05
C PRO A 116 14.75 9.40 -6.95
N VAL A 117 15.62 9.28 -7.95
CA VAL A 117 15.61 8.18 -8.92
C VAL A 117 16.42 7.02 -8.39
N PHE A 118 15.80 5.84 -8.26
CA PHE A 118 16.52 4.59 -7.98
C PHE A 118 17.36 4.18 -9.20
N VAL A 119 18.64 3.89 -8.99
CA VAL A 119 19.59 3.54 -10.07
C VAL A 119 20.29 2.19 -9.83
N GLY A 120 19.87 1.45 -8.81
CA GLY A 120 20.59 0.28 -8.32
C GLY A 120 21.77 0.65 -7.42
N THR A 121 22.26 -0.30 -6.64
CA THR A 121 23.40 -0.08 -5.74
C THR A 121 24.67 0.21 -6.55
N THR A 122 25.25 1.38 -6.36
CA THR A 122 26.49 1.82 -7.04
C THR A 122 27.32 2.74 -6.15
N THR A 123 28.58 2.94 -6.52
CA THR A 123 29.45 3.98 -5.96
C THR A 123 29.70 5.12 -6.93
N THR A 124 29.19 5.01 -8.18
CA THR A 124 29.52 5.92 -9.27
C THR A 124 28.31 6.14 -10.18
N VAL A 125 27.95 7.41 -10.42
CA VAL A 125 26.90 7.81 -11.37
C VAL A 125 27.40 8.84 -12.36
N GLN A 126 26.71 8.93 -13.49
CA GLN A 126 26.77 10.07 -14.39
C GLN A 126 25.43 10.80 -14.38
N ILE A 127 25.52 12.13 -14.37
CA ILE A 127 24.38 13.04 -14.37
C ILE A 127 24.53 13.93 -15.60
N ALA A 128 23.57 13.83 -16.52
CA ALA A 128 23.44 14.76 -17.63
C ALA A 128 22.50 15.89 -17.22
N VAL A 129 22.95 17.13 -17.38
CA VAL A 129 22.17 18.34 -17.08
C VAL A 129 22.08 19.16 -18.36
N THR A 130 20.86 19.45 -18.80
CA THR A 130 20.60 20.33 -19.94
C THR A 130 20.02 21.64 -19.43
N ARG A 131 20.75 22.75 -19.61
CA ARG A 131 20.38 24.07 -19.08
C ARG A 131 20.02 25.06 -20.19
N PRO A 132 19.18 26.07 -19.90
CA PRO A 132 18.87 27.17 -20.83
C PRO A 132 20.12 27.85 -21.39
N LEU A 133 19.99 28.44 -22.59
CA LEU A 133 21.13 29.07 -23.29
C LEU A 133 21.71 30.29 -22.56
N ASP A 134 20.90 30.93 -21.73
CA ASP A 134 21.23 32.10 -20.91
C ASP A 134 21.64 31.74 -19.47
N ALA A 135 21.70 30.44 -19.13
CA ALA A 135 22.05 29.99 -17.78
C ALA A 135 23.50 30.33 -17.41
N THR A 136 23.70 30.92 -16.22
CA THR A 136 25.04 31.20 -15.67
C THR A 136 25.76 29.92 -15.30
N VAL A 137 27.08 29.86 -15.51
CA VAL A 137 27.87 28.67 -15.16
C VAL A 137 27.86 28.46 -13.64
N THR A 138 27.54 27.24 -13.18
CA THR A 138 27.58 26.92 -11.74
C THR A 138 29.00 27.00 -11.19
N GLN A 139 29.14 27.53 -9.97
CA GLN A 139 30.43 27.77 -9.32
C GLN A 139 30.57 26.94 -8.04
N THR A 140 31.77 26.92 -7.47
CA THR A 140 31.96 26.36 -6.12
C THR A 140 31.11 27.15 -5.13
N PRO A 141 30.30 26.50 -4.28
CA PRO A 141 29.57 27.19 -3.23
C PRO A 141 30.55 27.98 -2.34
N PRO A 142 30.20 29.21 -1.92
CA PRO A 142 31.03 29.92 -0.94
C PRO A 142 31.19 29.06 0.32
N ALA A 143 32.40 29.03 0.88
CA ALA A 143 32.70 28.25 2.07
C ALA A 143 31.71 28.65 3.18
N PRO A 144 31.01 27.67 3.82
CA PRO A 144 30.06 28.02 4.86
C PRO A 144 30.79 28.71 6.02
N PRO A 145 30.21 29.74 6.68
CA PRO A 145 30.68 30.13 8.00
C PRO A 145 30.62 28.87 8.86
N SER A 146 31.69 28.57 9.60
CA SER A 146 31.93 27.30 10.30
C SER A 146 30.70 26.79 11.07
N ALA A 147 29.84 26.05 10.38
CA ALA A 147 28.69 25.41 10.95
C ALA A 147 29.18 24.05 11.44
N LYS A 148 28.99 23.79 12.72
CA LYS A 148 29.08 22.44 13.27
C LYS A 148 27.95 21.62 12.64
N SER A 149 28.15 21.05 11.45
CA SER A 149 27.13 20.19 10.83
C SER A 149 27.62 18.75 10.82
N ASP A 150 27.23 18.03 11.88
CA ASP A 150 27.37 16.57 12.05
C ASP A 150 26.39 15.77 11.13
N LEU A 151 25.83 16.41 10.10
CA LEU A 151 24.60 15.96 9.41
C LEU A 151 24.81 15.28 8.04
N GLY A 152 25.97 15.42 7.39
CA GLY A 152 26.27 14.77 6.11
C GLY A 152 25.58 15.32 4.84
N TYR A 153 24.56 16.18 4.97
CA TYR A 153 23.84 16.87 3.86
C TYR A 153 23.35 18.26 4.31
N LYS A 154 22.96 19.17 3.38
CA LYS A 154 22.30 20.44 3.72
C LYS A 154 20.79 20.39 3.43
N PRO A 155 19.92 20.71 4.40
CA PRO A 155 18.49 20.86 4.16
C PRO A 155 18.22 21.97 3.14
N ALA A 156 17.33 21.71 2.18
CA ALA A 156 16.78 22.65 1.22
C ALA A 156 15.68 23.49 1.91
N SER A 157 16.02 24.28 2.94
CA SER A 157 15.04 25.14 3.60
C SER A 157 14.86 26.48 2.87
N ARG A 158 13.66 27.08 2.98
CA ARG A 158 13.34 28.42 2.46
C ARG A 158 14.27 29.54 2.96
N GLU A 159 15.04 29.30 4.02
CA GLU A 159 15.81 30.33 4.73
C GLU A 159 17.22 30.59 4.17
N GLN A 160 17.73 29.73 3.29
CA GLN A 160 19.01 29.95 2.60
C GLN A 160 18.79 29.98 1.09
N PRO A 161 19.08 31.08 0.38
CA PRO A 161 19.00 31.07 -1.07
C PRO A 161 19.94 29.99 -1.61
N PHE A 162 19.40 29.06 -2.42
CA PHE A 162 20.22 28.16 -3.22
C PHE A 162 21.13 29.04 -4.07
N GLY A 163 22.38 29.21 -3.68
CA GLY A 163 23.28 30.11 -4.40
C GLY A 163 23.56 29.50 -5.76
N GLN A 164 22.84 29.89 -6.82
CA GLN A 164 23.03 29.60 -8.26
C GLN A 164 23.47 28.17 -8.69
N ASN A 165 23.53 27.20 -7.80
CA ASN A 165 24.30 25.98 -7.97
C ASN A 165 23.40 24.77 -7.77
N ILE A 166 23.45 23.86 -8.74
CA ILE A 166 22.77 22.57 -8.71
C ILE A 166 23.64 21.59 -7.92
N SER A 167 23.05 20.81 -7.03
CA SER A 167 23.70 19.75 -6.26
C SER A 167 23.07 18.40 -6.59
N ALA A 168 23.87 17.35 -6.54
CA ALA A 168 23.39 15.97 -6.52
C ALA A 168 23.30 15.48 -5.07
N VAL A 169 22.17 14.87 -4.71
CA VAL A 169 21.95 14.23 -3.42
C VAL A 169 22.01 12.73 -3.63
N LEU A 170 23.06 12.10 -3.10
CA LEU A 170 23.28 10.66 -3.15
C LEU A 170 22.69 10.03 -1.89
N ILE A 171 21.81 9.04 -2.06
CA ILE A 171 20.99 8.50 -0.97
C ILE A 171 21.32 7.01 -0.78
N SER A 172 21.72 6.66 0.44
CA SER A 172 22.09 5.31 0.85
C SER A 172 21.09 4.79 1.87
N PRO A 173 20.01 4.11 1.46
CA PRO A 173 19.08 3.48 2.38
C PRO A 173 19.71 2.27 3.08
N PRO A 174 19.24 1.92 4.30
CA PRO A 174 19.67 0.70 4.96
C PRO A 174 19.26 -0.52 4.12
N GLN A 175 20.19 -1.45 3.94
CA GLN A 175 19.90 -2.72 3.26
C GLN A 175 19.05 -3.63 4.16
N ALA A 176 18.16 -4.40 3.54
CA ALA A 176 17.47 -5.48 4.24
C ALA A 176 18.49 -6.48 4.81
N PRO A 177 18.28 -7.05 6.00
CA PRO A 177 19.15 -8.09 6.54
C PRO A 177 19.31 -9.24 5.54
N ALA A 178 20.54 -9.77 5.40
CA ALA A 178 20.87 -10.78 4.39
C ALA A 178 20.07 -12.11 4.50
N LYS A 179 19.32 -12.32 5.59
CA LYS A 179 18.49 -13.51 5.83
C LYS A 179 16.99 -13.26 5.62
N THR A 180 16.57 -12.04 5.28
CA THR A 180 15.17 -11.73 5.03
C THR A 180 14.68 -12.48 3.79
N ARG A 181 13.64 -13.29 3.95
CA ARG A 181 12.96 -13.96 2.83
C ARG A 181 11.69 -13.19 2.54
N TRP A 182 11.50 -12.84 1.27
CA TRP A 182 10.23 -12.34 0.77
C TRP A 182 9.44 -13.51 0.19
N THR A 183 8.16 -13.59 0.54
CA THR A 183 7.20 -14.48 -0.08
C THR A 183 6.14 -13.63 -0.78
N PRO A 184 5.83 -13.91 -2.06
CA PRO A 184 4.74 -13.22 -2.73
C PRO A 184 3.44 -13.38 -1.94
N PRO A 185 2.53 -12.40 -1.99
CA PRO A 185 1.19 -12.56 -1.45
C PRO A 185 0.53 -13.76 -2.13
N ALA A 186 0.35 -14.87 -1.41
CA ALA A 186 -0.22 -16.11 -1.93
C ALA A 186 -1.71 -16.28 -1.57
N GLY A 187 -2.32 -15.26 -0.98
CA GLY A 187 -3.73 -15.28 -0.58
C GLY A 187 -4.65 -14.71 -1.66
N VAL A 188 -5.77 -15.38 -1.89
CA VAL A 188 -6.92 -14.81 -2.59
C VAL A 188 -7.43 -13.64 -1.73
N LEU A 189 -7.26 -12.38 -2.18
CA LEU A 189 -7.85 -11.24 -1.48
C LEU A 189 -9.35 -11.27 -1.67
N MET A 190 -10.07 -11.32 -0.54
CA MET A 190 -11.52 -11.37 -0.53
C MET A 190 -12.12 -10.06 -1.06
N PRO A 191 -13.34 -10.11 -1.61
CA PRO A 191 -14.08 -8.91 -2.02
C PRO A 191 -14.10 -7.82 -0.96
N GLY A 192 -13.82 -6.58 -1.36
CA GLY A 192 -13.91 -5.40 -0.51
C GLY A 192 -12.88 -5.32 0.63
N GLN A 193 -11.97 -6.28 0.76
CA GLN A 193 -10.90 -6.21 1.75
C GLN A 193 -9.74 -5.33 1.28
N ALA A 194 -9.09 -4.68 2.24
CA ALA A 194 -7.85 -3.98 1.99
C ALA A 194 -6.80 -4.97 1.44
N PRO A 195 -5.97 -4.57 0.47
CA PRO A 195 -4.81 -5.35 0.12
C PRO A 195 -3.87 -5.49 1.32
N PRO A 196 -2.95 -6.49 1.33
CA PRO A 196 -1.93 -6.59 2.37
C PRO A 196 -1.06 -5.33 2.34
N ILE A 197 -1.10 -4.57 3.43
CA ILE A 197 -0.39 -3.31 3.58
C ILE A 197 0.82 -3.54 4.48
N ILE A 198 2.00 -3.16 3.99
CA ILE A 198 3.21 -3.00 4.78
C ILE A 198 3.12 -1.63 5.45
N SER A 199 2.82 -1.65 6.74
CA SER A 199 2.70 -0.46 7.57
C SER A 199 4.02 0.30 7.69
N ARG A 200 3.93 1.57 8.10
CA ARG A 200 5.11 2.41 8.41
C ARG A 200 6.10 1.75 9.36
N ALA A 201 5.60 1.07 10.39
CA ALA A 201 6.45 0.33 11.32
C ALA A 201 7.17 -0.85 10.66
N GLU A 202 6.49 -1.61 9.80
CA GLU A 202 7.04 -2.79 9.13
C GLU A 202 8.10 -2.44 8.09
N TRP A 203 7.85 -1.43 7.26
CA TRP A 203 8.88 -0.98 6.34
C TRP A 203 9.97 -0.20 7.06
N GLY A 204 9.74 0.31 8.27
CA GLY A 204 10.74 0.92 9.14
C GLY A 204 10.90 2.43 8.92
N ALA A 205 9.77 3.14 8.88
CA ALA A 205 9.71 4.59 8.87
C ALA A 205 10.39 5.19 10.10
N ASP A 206 11.26 6.17 9.87
CA ASP A 206 11.80 6.99 10.95
C ASP A 206 10.79 8.09 11.32
N GLU A 207 9.89 7.78 12.26
CA GLU A 207 8.85 8.72 12.70
C GLU A 207 9.42 9.97 13.38
N SER A 208 10.71 10.00 13.74
CA SER A 208 11.35 11.21 14.27
C SER A 208 11.57 12.30 13.21
N LEU A 209 11.51 11.94 11.92
CA LEU A 209 11.59 12.90 10.81
C LEU A 209 10.26 13.59 10.54
N ARG A 210 9.16 13.05 11.07
CA ARG A 210 7.82 13.58 10.84
C ARG A 210 7.61 14.87 11.64
N CYS A 211 6.95 15.85 11.04
CA CYS A 211 6.43 17.01 11.77
C CYS A 211 4.91 17.15 11.66
N GLY A 212 4.32 17.88 12.61
CA GLY A 212 2.88 18.10 12.67
C GLY A 212 2.05 16.83 12.94
N SER A 213 0.74 16.97 12.76
CA SER A 213 -0.22 15.87 12.84
C SER A 213 -0.82 15.63 11.45
N PRO A 214 -1.15 14.37 11.09
CA PRO A 214 -1.87 14.08 9.85
C PRO A 214 -3.12 14.95 9.70
N GLN A 215 -3.31 15.51 8.52
CA GLN A 215 -4.54 16.20 8.16
C GLN A 215 -5.51 15.20 7.55
N TYR A 216 -6.80 15.39 7.84
CA TYR A 216 -7.86 14.54 7.32
C TYR A 216 -8.91 15.40 6.63
N ASP A 217 -9.22 15.03 5.40
CA ASP A 217 -10.37 15.57 4.68
C ASP A 217 -11.68 14.96 5.17
N ASN A 218 -12.79 15.54 4.72
CA ASN A 218 -14.13 15.03 5.02
C ASN A 218 -14.48 13.74 4.24
N GLY A 219 -13.58 13.28 3.37
CA GLY A 219 -13.71 12.09 2.53
C GLY A 219 -12.80 12.18 1.31
N ILE A 220 -12.41 11.03 0.75
CA ILE A 220 -11.73 10.99 -0.54
C ILE A 220 -12.77 11.06 -1.65
N ARG A 221 -12.51 11.88 -2.66
CA ARG A 221 -13.37 12.04 -3.85
C ARG A 221 -12.73 11.54 -5.13
N ALA A 222 -11.41 11.37 -5.13
CA ALA A 222 -10.63 10.96 -6.30
C ALA A 222 -9.30 10.32 -5.88
N ALA A 223 -8.67 9.61 -6.80
CA ALA A 223 -7.32 9.11 -6.61
C ALA A 223 -6.39 9.58 -7.73
N VAL A 224 -5.14 9.86 -7.36
CA VAL A 224 -4.10 10.32 -8.29
C VAL A 224 -3.00 9.27 -8.39
N VAL A 225 -2.75 8.80 -9.60
CA VAL A 225 -1.73 7.80 -9.89
C VAL A 225 -0.41 8.48 -10.26
N HIS A 226 0.66 7.99 -9.63
CA HIS A 226 2.03 8.45 -9.79
C HIS A 226 2.98 7.31 -10.16
N HIS A 227 4.18 7.65 -10.60
CA HIS A 227 5.35 6.75 -10.58
C HIS A 227 6.49 7.40 -9.81
N THR A 228 7.53 6.65 -9.44
CA THR A 228 8.72 7.21 -8.80
C THR A 228 9.84 7.53 -9.79
N ALA A 229 9.60 7.39 -11.11
CA ALA A 229 10.52 7.58 -12.22
C ALA A 229 11.87 6.82 -12.12
N GLY A 230 11.96 5.81 -11.25
CA GLY A 230 13.18 5.06 -10.92
C GLY A 230 13.42 3.85 -11.82
N SER A 231 14.64 3.29 -11.79
CA SER A 231 14.95 2.00 -12.40
C SER A 231 13.96 0.93 -11.94
N ASN A 232 13.48 0.12 -12.88
CA ASN A 232 12.63 -1.04 -12.60
C ASN A 232 13.44 -2.25 -12.13
N ASP A 233 14.78 -2.21 -12.13
CA ASP A 233 15.66 -3.36 -11.85
C ASP A 233 15.94 -3.55 -10.34
N TYR A 234 14.96 -3.33 -9.47
CA TYR A 234 15.06 -3.63 -8.03
C TYR A 234 14.48 -5.00 -7.68
N SER A 235 14.95 -5.58 -6.58
CA SER A 235 14.42 -6.82 -5.96
C SER A 235 13.33 -6.50 -4.92
N PRO A 236 12.47 -7.46 -4.52
CA PRO A 236 11.39 -7.17 -3.56
C PRO A 236 11.91 -6.73 -2.18
N LEU A 237 13.15 -7.13 -1.83
CA LEU A 237 13.80 -6.74 -0.58
C LEU A 237 14.36 -5.31 -0.62
N GLU A 238 14.53 -4.73 -1.80
CA GLU A 238 14.99 -3.34 -1.97
C GLU A 238 13.84 -2.33 -1.93
N SER A 239 12.59 -2.77 -2.15
CA SER A 239 11.41 -1.89 -2.21
C SER A 239 11.26 -1.04 -0.94
N ALA A 240 11.36 -1.63 0.25
CA ALA A 240 11.30 -0.88 1.51
C ALA A 240 12.46 0.13 1.67
N GLY A 241 13.64 -0.20 1.12
CA GLY A 241 14.78 0.71 1.09
C GLY A 241 14.53 1.92 0.20
N ILE A 242 13.87 1.72 -0.95
CA ILE A 242 13.45 2.81 -1.86
C ILE A 242 12.45 3.72 -1.15
N VAL A 243 11.42 3.17 -0.49
CA VAL A 243 10.44 3.96 0.28
C VAL A 243 11.10 4.78 1.38
N LYS A 244 12.03 4.19 2.16
CA LYS A 244 12.82 4.93 3.18
C LYS A 244 13.64 6.05 2.59
N ALA A 245 14.25 5.82 1.43
CA ALA A 245 15.06 6.82 0.75
C ALA A 245 14.23 8.02 0.30
N ILE A 246 13.07 7.77 -0.31
CA ILE A 246 12.09 8.81 -0.69
C ILE A 246 11.65 9.60 0.54
N TYR A 247 11.18 8.92 1.59
CA TYR A 247 10.75 9.58 2.83
C TYR A 247 11.87 10.44 3.45
N THR A 248 13.08 9.90 3.56
CA THR A 248 14.22 10.63 4.12
C THR A 248 14.57 11.84 3.25
N TYR A 249 14.54 11.71 1.92
CA TYR A 249 14.79 12.83 1.01
C TYR A 249 13.75 13.93 1.18
N HIS A 250 12.46 13.57 1.23
CA HIS A 250 11.35 14.54 1.42
C HIS A 250 11.52 15.31 2.73
N SER A 251 11.77 14.61 3.84
CA SER A 251 11.84 15.25 5.15
C SER A 251 13.15 15.99 5.38
N LYS A 252 14.28 15.35 5.12
CA LYS A 252 15.59 15.92 5.43
C LYS A 252 16.07 16.90 4.38
N THR A 253 15.85 16.60 3.11
CA THR A 253 16.29 17.47 2.02
C THR A 253 15.23 18.51 1.72
N LEU A 254 14.01 18.14 1.37
CA LEU A 254 12.99 19.11 0.95
C LEU A 254 12.28 19.82 2.13
N GLY A 255 12.50 19.35 3.36
CA GLY A 255 11.93 19.95 4.56
C GLY A 255 10.45 19.63 4.78
N TRP A 256 9.93 18.59 4.13
CA TRP A 256 8.52 18.22 4.24
C TRP A 256 8.23 17.42 5.51
N CYS A 257 7.01 17.55 6.01
CA CYS A 257 6.64 16.85 7.23
C CYS A 257 6.46 15.35 7.07
N ASP A 258 6.28 14.84 5.85
CA ASP A 258 6.16 13.39 5.60
C ASP A 258 6.51 13.05 4.14
N ILE A 259 6.52 11.76 3.82
CA ILE A 259 6.48 11.29 2.43
C ILE A 259 5.19 11.79 1.74
N ALA A 260 5.27 12.12 0.45
CA ALA A 260 4.21 12.84 -0.23
C ALA A 260 3.00 11.99 -0.64
N TYR A 261 3.21 10.70 -0.88
CA TYR A 261 2.18 9.78 -1.36
C TYR A 261 1.45 9.14 -0.19
N ASN A 262 0.14 8.92 -0.30
CA ASN A 262 -0.59 8.14 0.68
C ASN A 262 -0.13 6.68 0.69
N ALA A 263 0.18 6.11 -0.47
CA ALA A 263 0.71 4.75 -0.59
C ALA A 263 1.70 4.60 -1.76
N LEU A 264 2.54 3.56 -1.69
CA LEU A 264 3.42 3.18 -2.78
C LEU A 264 3.24 1.70 -3.12
N VAL A 265 3.23 1.33 -4.40
CA VAL A 265 3.03 -0.06 -4.85
C VAL A 265 4.19 -0.48 -5.74
N ASP A 266 4.83 -1.60 -5.40
CA ASP A 266 5.96 -2.13 -6.16
C ASP A 266 5.56 -3.15 -7.23
N LYS A 267 6.50 -3.49 -8.13
CA LYS A 267 6.30 -4.45 -9.21
C LYS A 267 6.00 -5.89 -8.76
N TYR A 268 6.17 -6.18 -7.47
CA TYR A 268 5.95 -7.46 -6.82
C TYR A 268 4.62 -7.51 -6.05
N GLY A 269 3.82 -6.44 -6.13
CA GLY A 269 2.51 -6.35 -5.47
C GLY A 269 2.57 -5.98 -4.00
N GLN A 270 3.73 -5.55 -3.48
CA GLN A 270 3.83 -5.02 -2.12
C GLN A 270 3.23 -3.61 -2.08
N VAL A 271 2.31 -3.37 -1.14
CA VAL A 271 1.71 -2.05 -0.88
C VAL A 271 2.33 -1.49 0.39
N PHE A 272 2.94 -0.31 0.31
CA PHE A 272 3.54 0.39 1.44
C PHE A 272 2.65 1.56 1.87
N GLU A 273 2.36 1.65 3.17
CA GLU A 273 1.77 2.85 3.74
C GLU A 273 2.74 4.02 3.63
N GLY A 274 2.34 5.08 2.92
CA GLY A 274 3.08 6.31 2.76
C GLY A 274 2.78 7.28 3.91
N SER A 275 2.15 8.42 3.63
CA SER A 275 1.86 9.46 4.63
C SER A 275 1.12 8.92 5.86
N ALA A 276 1.55 9.35 7.05
CA ALA A 276 1.00 8.88 8.31
C ALA A 276 -0.48 9.28 8.49
N GLY A 277 -1.25 8.46 9.21
CA GLY A 277 -2.65 8.71 9.54
C GLY A 277 -3.57 7.51 9.29
N GLY A 278 -3.09 6.57 8.48
CA GLY A 278 -3.75 5.29 8.16
C GLY A 278 -4.51 5.34 6.82
N LEU A 279 -4.28 4.34 5.96
CA LEU A 279 -4.86 4.27 4.61
C LEU A 279 -6.39 4.11 4.58
N ALA A 280 -7.00 3.69 5.70
CA ALA A 280 -8.45 3.62 5.85
C ALA A 280 -9.11 4.99 6.10
N LYS A 281 -8.34 6.05 6.31
CA LYS A 281 -8.84 7.41 6.52
C LYS A 281 -8.52 8.32 5.34
N ALA A 282 -9.25 9.42 5.22
CA ALA A 282 -9.06 10.43 4.19
C ALA A 282 -7.86 11.35 4.52
N VAL A 283 -6.65 10.78 4.57
CA VAL A 283 -5.42 11.55 4.85
C VAL A 283 -5.11 12.48 3.66
N GLU A 284 -5.03 13.79 3.90
CA GLU A 284 -4.52 14.74 2.91
C GLU A 284 -2.99 14.66 2.91
N ALA A 285 -2.43 14.13 1.82
CA ALA A 285 -0.99 14.05 1.60
C ALA A 285 -0.53 15.18 0.66
N PHE A 286 0.71 15.15 0.17
CA PHE A 286 1.30 16.30 -0.56
C PHE A 286 1.64 15.98 -2.02
N HIS A 287 1.11 14.89 -2.57
CA HIS A 287 1.52 14.29 -3.84
C HIS A 287 1.25 15.10 -5.12
N THR A 288 0.31 16.05 -5.13
CA THR A 288 -0.08 16.78 -6.34
C THR A 288 -0.41 18.22 -6.00
N GLY A 289 0.57 19.11 -6.08
CA GLY A 289 0.40 20.52 -5.73
C GLY A 289 -0.76 21.17 -6.50
N GLY A 290 -1.72 21.72 -5.79
CA GLY A 290 -2.97 22.27 -6.33
C GLY A 290 -4.17 21.32 -6.26
N PHE A 291 -3.95 20.02 -6.04
CA PHE A 291 -5.00 19.00 -6.01
C PHE A 291 -4.79 17.98 -4.87
N ASN A 292 -4.08 18.34 -3.80
CA ASN A 292 -3.88 17.43 -2.68
C ASN A 292 -5.20 17.12 -1.95
N ARG A 293 -6.02 18.16 -1.77
CA ARG A 293 -7.26 18.11 -1.01
C ARG A 293 -8.33 17.19 -1.61
N ASN A 294 -8.94 16.37 -0.76
CA ASN A 294 -9.94 15.34 -1.05
C ASN A 294 -9.46 14.27 -2.04
N THR A 295 -8.15 14.09 -2.19
CA THR A 295 -7.59 13.08 -3.10
C THR A 295 -6.67 12.11 -2.38
N PHE A 296 -6.49 10.93 -2.99
CA PHE A 296 -5.61 9.89 -2.47
C PHE A 296 -4.53 9.55 -3.51
N GLY A 297 -3.28 9.87 -3.21
CA GLY A 297 -2.15 9.70 -4.12
C GLY A 297 -1.43 8.37 -3.91
N VAL A 298 -1.27 7.62 -5.00
CA VAL A 298 -0.54 6.34 -4.97
C VAL A 298 0.57 6.34 -6.01
N ALA A 299 1.81 6.07 -5.60
CA ALA A 299 2.96 5.98 -6.49
C ALA A 299 3.34 4.53 -6.80
N MET A 300 3.41 4.20 -8.09
CA MET A 300 4.04 2.97 -8.56
C MET A 300 5.56 3.13 -8.48
N ILE A 301 6.24 2.26 -7.72
CA ILE A 301 7.70 2.25 -7.68
C ILE A 301 8.21 1.78 -9.05
N GLY A 302 8.96 2.63 -9.73
CA GLY A 302 9.48 2.37 -11.08
C GLY A 302 9.37 3.56 -12.03
N ASN A 303 9.77 3.33 -13.28
CA ASN A 303 9.62 4.24 -14.42
C ASN A 303 8.77 3.53 -15.48
N PHE A 304 7.68 4.16 -15.91
CA PHE A 304 6.75 3.60 -16.87
C PHE A 304 6.57 4.46 -18.11
N ASP A 305 7.63 5.15 -18.54
CA ASP A 305 7.64 5.89 -19.82
C ASP A 305 7.51 4.93 -20.99
N ASP A 306 8.40 3.94 -21.05
CA ASP A 306 8.50 3.00 -22.18
C ASP A 306 8.08 1.56 -21.83
N LEU A 307 8.12 1.20 -20.55
CA LEU A 307 7.79 -0.14 -20.06
C LEU A 307 6.53 -0.08 -19.20
N PRO A 308 5.51 -0.92 -19.47
CA PRO A 308 4.31 -0.92 -18.64
C PRO A 308 4.59 -1.52 -17.24
N PRO A 309 3.78 -1.15 -16.23
CA PRO A 309 3.78 -1.84 -14.94
C PRO A 309 3.52 -3.34 -15.12
N THR A 310 4.02 -4.16 -14.19
CA THR A 310 3.74 -5.60 -14.24
C THR A 310 2.24 -5.85 -14.03
N PRO A 311 1.66 -6.94 -14.58
CA PRO A 311 0.25 -7.25 -14.35
C PRO A 311 -0.12 -7.34 -12.86
N LEU A 312 0.82 -7.80 -12.02
CA LEU A 312 0.63 -7.85 -10.57
C LEU A 312 0.59 -6.46 -9.95
N GLN A 313 1.50 -5.56 -10.33
CA GLN A 313 1.49 -4.17 -9.86
C GLN A 313 0.21 -3.44 -10.27
N LEU A 314 -0.20 -3.58 -11.53
CA LEU A 314 -1.42 -2.98 -12.06
C LEU A 314 -2.66 -3.49 -11.30
N ARG A 315 -2.74 -4.82 -11.06
CA ARG A 315 -3.80 -5.43 -10.26
C ARG A 315 -3.82 -4.91 -8.83
N MET A 316 -2.67 -4.79 -8.18
CA MET A 316 -2.58 -4.29 -6.81
C MET A 316 -2.91 -2.80 -6.72
N MET A 317 -2.53 -2.00 -7.72
CA MET A 317 -2.96 -0.60 -7.85
C MET A 317 -4.48 -0.50 -7.95
N GLY A 318 -5.09 -1.21 -8.91
CA GLY A 318 -6.55 -1.20 -9.07
C GLY A 318 -7.28 -1.64 -7.79
N ARG A 319 -6.82 -2.71 -7.14
CA ARG A 319 -7.42 -3.18 -5.88
C ARG A 319 -7.28 -2.19 -4.73
N LEU A 320 -6.10 -1.59 -4.55
CA LEU A 320 -5.89 -0.57 -3.52
C LEU A 320 -6.80 0.64 -3.72
N LEU A 321 -6.87 1.12 -4.97
CA LEU A 321 -7.69 2.28 -5.33
C LEU A 321 -9.19 1.97 -5.20
N GLY A 322 -9.63 0.81 -5.69
CA GLY A 322 -11.01 0.35 -5.55
C GLY A 322 -11.43 0.25 -4.08
N TRP A 323 -10.61 -0.38 -3.23
CA TRP A 323 -10.87 -0.49 -1.80
C TRP A 323 -10.97 0.89 -1.14
N ARG A 324 -9.99 1.77 -1.39
CA ARG A 324 -9.93 3.11 -0.79
C ARG A 324 -11.11 3.99 -1.21
N LEU A 325 -11.41 4.04 -2.50
CA LEU A 325 -12.54 4.82 -3.03
C LEU A 325 -13.89 4.25 -2.57
N GLY A 326 -13.99 2.92 -2.46
CA GLY A 326 -15.17 2.23 -1.95
C GLY A 326 -15.52 2.61 -0.51
N LEU A 327 -14.53 2.92 0.34
CA LEU A 327 -14.76 3.38 1.73
C LEU A 327 -15.51 4.71 1.81
N ASP A 328 -15.43 5.55 0.76
CA ASP A 328 -16.15 6.82 0.64
C ASP A 328 -17.31 6.76 -0.38
N GLY A 329 -17.66 5.57 -0.88
CA GLY A 329 -18.74 5.38 -1.85
C GLY A 329 -18.47 6.00 -3.22
N VAL A 330 -17.20 6.15 -3.59
CA VAL A 330 -16.78 6.79 -4.83
C VAL A 330 -16.61 5.76 -5.94
N ASP A 331 -17.30 5.96 -7.08
CA ASP A 331 -17.21 5.10 -8.26
C ASP A 331 -15.86 5.28 -8.98
N PRO A 332 -15.02 4.23 -9.07
CA PRO A 332 -13.73 4.27 -9.78
C PRO A 332 -13.82 4.65 -11.26
N LYS A 333 -14.95 4.37 -11.93
CA LYS A 333 -15.19 4.69 -13.35
C LYS A 333 -15.96 6.00 -13.54
N GLY A 334 -16.30 6.67 -12.44
CA GLY A 334 -17.00 7.95 -12.43
C GLY A 334 -16.12 9.14 -12.83
N THR A 335 -16.72 10.32 -12.69
CA THR A 335 -16.06 11.61 -12.86
C THR A 335 -16.25 12.48 -11.64
N VAL A 336 -15.27 13.34 -11.37
CA VAL A 336 -15.22 14.23 -10.22
C VAL A 336 -14.95 15.66 -10.67
N GLN A 337 -15.54 16.62 -9.98
CA GLN A 337 -15.18 18.03 -10.06
C GLN A 337 -14.29 18.40 -8.87
N LEU A 338 -13.07 18.84 -9.12
CA LEU A 338 -12.10 19.24 -8.08
C LEU A 338 -11.72 20.71 -8.29
N GLU A 339 -11.69 21.47 -7.20
CA GLU A 339 -11.20 22.85 -7.21
C GLU A 339 -9.67 22.84 -7.06
N SER A 340 -8.97 23.52 -7.97
CA SER A 340 -7.53 23.71 -7.88
C SER A 340 -7.20 24.73 -6.79
N ALA A 341 -6.35 24.38 -5.84
CA ALA A 341 -5.75 25.35 -4.92
C ALA A 341 -4.76 26.29 -5.63
N GLY A 342 -4.35 25.94 -6.86
CA GLY A 342 -3.34 26.64 -7.63
C GLY A 342 -1.93 26.42 -7.08
N SER A 343 -0.97 26.35 -7.98
CA SER A 343 0.47 26.26 -7.69
C SER A 343 1.24 26.49 -8.99
N HIS A 344 2.57 26.64 -8.92
CA HIS A 344 3.43 26.61 -10.12
C HIS A 344 3.59 25.20 -10.71
N TYR A 345 3.07 24.19 -10.03
CA TYR A 345 3.13 22.78 -10.43
C TYR A 345 1.90 22.29 -11.18
N THR A 346 0.78 23.02 -11.10
CA THR A 346 -0.48 22.71 -11.78
C THR A 346 -0.68 23.58 -13.02
N THR A 347 -1.38 23.03 -14.01
CA THR A 347 -1.87 23.79 -15.18
C THR A 347 -3.15 24.57 -14.88
N PHE A 348 -3.76 24.36 -13.71
CA PHE A 348 -5.05 24.92 -13.32
C PHE A 348 -4.90 26.12 -12.39
N PRO A 349 -5.44 27.31 -12.74
CA PRO A 349 -5.45 28.46 -11.85
C PRO A 349 -6.15 28.18 -10.52
N ALA A 350 -5.73 28.87 -9.45
CA ALA A 350 -6.38 28.80 -8.15
C ALA A 350 -7.88 29.14 -8.25
N GLY A 351 -8.73 28.34 -7.60
CA GLY A 351 -10.19 28.46 -7.60
C GLY A 351 -10.89 27.94 -8.86
N SER A 352 -10.15 27.45 -9.86
CA SER A 352 -10.75 26.85 -11.05
C SER A 352 -11.21 25.41 -10.78
N ILE A 353 -12.31 24.99 -11.41
CA ILE A 353 -12.86 23.63 -11.27
C ILE A 353 -12.40 22.77 -12.45
N ALA A 354 -11.64 21.71 -12.15
CA ALA A 354 -11.29 20.66 -13.12
C ALA A 354 -12.34 19.54 -13.07
N THR A 355 -12.82 19.10 -14.24
CA THR A 355 -13.63 17.88 -14.36
C THR A 355 -12.73 16.74 -14.81
N LEU A 356 -12.54 15.74 -13.97
CA LEU A 356 -11.56 14.68 -14.12
C LEU A 356 -12.23 13.31 -13.95
N PRO A 357 -11.68 12.22 -14.51
CA PRO A 357 -12.03 10.88 -14.05
C PRO A 357 -11.75 10.73 -12.56
N THR A 358 -12.52 9.91 -11.85
CA THR A 358 -12.31 9.65 -10.41
C THR A 358 -10.88 9.15 -10.13
N ILE A 359 -10.37 8.26 -10.98
CA ILE A 359 -8.97 7.85 -10.95
C ILE A 359 -8.28 8.52 -12.13
N PHE A 360 -7.39 9.47 -11.84
CA PHE A 360 -6.64 10.21 -12.84
C PHE A 360 -5.15 10.19 -12.48
N THR A 361 -4.32 10.83 -13.28
CA THR A 361 -2.87 10.81 -13.13
C THR A 361 -2.31 12.19 -12.83
N HIS A 362 -1.09 12.23 -12.29
CA HIS A 362 -0.43 13.50 -12.01
C HIS A 362 -0.36 14.41 -13.25
N ARG A 363 -0.05 13.86 -14.43
CA ARG A 363 0.01 14.62 -15.70
C ARG A 363 -1.32 15.22 -16.15
N ASP A 364 -2.47 14.73 -15.67
CA ASP A 364 -3.78 15.28 -16.06
C ASP A 364 -4.03 16.65 -15.42
N VAL A 365 -3.29 17.00 -14.37
CA VAL A 365 -3.41 18.27 -13.65
C VAL A 365 -2.09 19.03 -13.49
N GLY A 366 -0.96 18.33 -13.52
CA GLY A 366 0.38 18.86 -13.26
C GLY A 366 1.25 19.01 -14.49
N ASN A 367 2.31 19.82 -14.37
CA ASN A 367 3.36 20.00 -15.37
C ASN A 367 4.39 18.86 -15.29
N THR A 368 3.96 17.63 -15.56
CA THR A 368 4.79 16.42 -15.43
C THR A 368 4.38 15.34 -16.44
N ASP A 369 5.29 14.41 -16.71
CA ASP A 369 5.01 13.19 -17.45
C ASP A 369 4.55 12.05 -16.53
N CYS A 370 4.55 12.21 -15.21
CA CYS A 370 4.07 11.21 -14.27
C CYS A 370 2.62 10.76 -14.58
N PRO A 371 2.34 9.45 -14.78
CA PRO A 371 3.06 8.29 -14.27
C PRO A 371 3.86 7.54 -15.35
N GLY A 372 4.23 8.22 -16.43
CA GLY A 372 4.86 7.64 -17.62
C GLY A 372 3.86 7.18 -18.68
N ASN A 373 4.28 7.19 -19.96
CA ASN A 373 3.38 6.96 -21.10
C ASN A 373 2.79 5.54 -21.15
N ALA A 374 3.59 4.53 -20.83
CA ALA A 374 3.13 3.14 -20.82
C ALA A 374 2.12 2.89 -19.70
N ALA A 375 2.30 3.48 -18.50
CA ALA A 375 1.31 3.40 -17.44
C ALA A 375 0.05 4.23 -17.75
N TYR A 376 0.20 5.42 -18.33
CA TYR A 376 -0.93 6.27 -18.70
C TYR A 376 -1.88 5.58 -19.69
N ALA A 377 -1.34 4.79 -20.62
CA ALA A 377 -2.13 3.99 -21.56
C ALA A 377 -2.98 2.90 -20.89
N LEU A 378 -2.69 2.52 -19.64
CA LEU A 378 -3.38 1.46 -18.90
C LEU A 378 -4.37 1.99 -17.85
N MET A 379 -4.65 3.30 -17.85
CA MET A 379 -5.55 3.90 -16.84
C MET A 379 -6.98 3.37 -16.92
N ASP A 380 -7.48 3.03 -18.10
CA ASP A 380 -8.81 2.42 -18.23
C ASP A 380 -8.86 1.00 -17.66
N GLU A 381 -7.80 0.21 -17.86
CA GLU A 381 -7.67 -1.12 -17.23
C GLU A 381 -7.57 -1.00 -15.71
N MET A 382 -6.83 -0.01 -15.19
CA MET A 382 -6.74 0.23 -13.75
C MET A 382 -8.09 0.62 -13.14
N ARG A 383 -8.87 1.48 -13.81
CA ARG A 383 -10.25 1.84 -13.41
C ARG A 383 -11.17 0.64 -13.42
N ASP A 384 -11.03 -0.23 -14.42
CA ASP A 384 -11.81 -1.45 -14.54
C ASP A 384 -11.48 -2.41 -13.39
N ILE A 385 -10.20 -2.68 -13.11
CA ILE A 385 -9.80 -3.49 -11.95
C ILE A 385 -10.34 -2.89 -10.64
N ALA A 386 -10.27 -1.57 -10.48
CA ALA A 386 -10.75 -0.89 -9.30
C ALA A 386 -12.28 -0.99 -9.11
N SER A 387 -13.06 -0.96 -10.18
CA SER A 387 -14.52 -1.12 -10.09
C SER A 387 -14.96 -2.53 -9.68
N HIS A 388 -14.10 -3.53 -9.86
CA HIS A 388 -14.37 -4.93 -9.54
C HIS A 388 -13.74 -5.36 -8.19
N VAL A 389 -13.34 -4.44 -7.31
CA VAL A 389 -12.73 -4.81 -6.01
C VAL A 389 -13.70 -5.57 -5.09
N ASN A 390 -15.00 -5.36 -5.28
CA ASN A 390 -16.06 -6.06 -4.55
C ASN A 390 -16.55 -7.33 -5.27
N ASP A 391 -15.96 -7.64 -6.43
CA ASP A 391 -16.25 -8.88 -7.12
C ASP A 391 -15.35 -10.00 -6.59
N PRO A 392 -15.85 -11.24 -6.61
CA PRO A 392 -15.07 -12.39 -6.24
C PRO A 392 -13.86 -12.50 -7.18
N PRO A 393 -12.67 -12.83 -6.64
CA PRO A 393 -11.48 -12.95 -7.47
C PRO A 393 -11.68 -13.97 -8.59
N GLU A 394 -11.18 -13.68 -9.79
CA GLU A 394 -11.31 -14.59 -10.93
C GLU A 394 -10.77 -16.00 -10.62
N GLU A 395 -9.65 -16.08 -9.91
CA GLU A 395 -9.06 -17.35 -9.45
C GLU A 395 -9.98 -18.12 -8.50
N LEU A 396 -10.78 -17.41 -7.69
CA LEU A 396 -11.78 -18.04 -6.83
C LEU A 396 -12.91 -18.64 -7.67
N LEU A 397 -13.44 -17.88 -8.62
CA LEU A 397 -14.48 -18.40 -9.53
C LEU A 397 -13.98 -19.61 -10.30
N LYS A 398 -12.76 -19.54 -10.83
CA LYS A 398 -12.11 -20.62 -11.55
C LYS A 398 -11.83 -21.85 -10.70
N ALA A 399 -11.51 -21.68 -9.41
CA ALA A 399 -11.33 -22.80 -8.49
C ALA A 399 -12.64 -23.53 -8.18
N LEU A 400 -13.78 -22.84 -8.31
CA LEU A 400 -15.11 -23.41 -8.10
C LEU A 400 -15.69 -24.05 -9.37
N GLU A 401 -15.25 -23.62 -10.56
CA GLU A 401 -15.73 -24.13 -11.85
C GLU A 401 -15.68 -25.66 -11.95
N GLY A 402 -16.81 -26.26 -12.37
CA GLY A 402 -16.95 -27.71 -12.55
C GLY A 402 -17.35 -28.48 -11.28
N GLY A 403 -17.49 -27.80 -10.13
CA GLY A 403 -18.05 -28.37 -8.91
C GLY A 403 -19.59 -28.27 -8.88
N ALA A 404 -20.24 -29.23 -8.22
CA ALA A 404 -21.71 -29.28 -8.11
C ALA A 404 -22.29 -28.04 -7.40
N ILE A 405 -21.54 -27.45 -6.46
CA ILE A 405 -21.92 -26.20 -5.80
C ILE A 405 -21.91 -25.03 -6.80
N TYR A 406 -20.85 -24.91 -7.60
CA TYR A 406 -20.73 -23.85 -8.59
C TYR A 406 -21.80 -23.96 -9.69
N ASP A 407 -22.06 -25.16 -10.19
CA ASP A 407 -23.09 -25.41 -11.19
C ASP A 407 -24.48 -25.02 -10.67
N HIS A 408 -24.79 -25.35 -9.41
CA HIS A 408 -26.05 -24.94 -8.79
C HIS A 408 -26.13 -23.44 -8.57
N TRP A 409 -25.04 -22.81 -8.12
CA TRP A 409 -24.96 -21.35 -7.97
C TRP A 409 -25.22 -20.62 -9.30
N GLN A 410 -24.63 -21.11 -10.39
CA GLN A 410 -24.91 -20.59 -11.73
C GLN A 410 -26.39 -20.78 -12.11
N ALA A 411 -26.96 -21.96 -11.85
CA ALA A 411 -28.35 -22.28 -12.18
C ALA A 411 -29.37 -21.38 -11.45
N ILE A 412 -29.06 -20.93 -10.24
CA ILE A 412 -29.93 -20.03 -9.46
C ILE A 412 -29.67 -18.53 -9.69
N GLY A 413 -28.84 -18.18 -10.69
CA GLY A 413 -28.62 -16.80 -11.13
C GLY A 413 -27.25 -16.20 -10.79
N ALA A 414 -26.27 -17.00 -10.37
CA ALA A 414 -24.89 -16.60 -10.10
C ALA A 414 -24.80 -15.36 -9.18
N MET A 415 -24.10 -14.29 -9.60
CA MET A 415 -23.97 -13.03 -8.84
C MET A 415 -25.32 -12.40 -8.47
N ASN A 416 -26.36 -12.64 -9.27
CA ASN A 416 -27.71 -12.11 -9.06
C ASN A 416 -28.59 -13.04 -8.22
N SER A 417 -28.07 -14.19 -7.79
CA SER A 417 -28.79 -15.14 -6.94
C SER A 417 -28.98 -14.61 -5.52
N VAL A 418 -29.81 -15.31 -4.73
CA VAL A 418 -29.99 -15.02 -3.31
C VAL A 418 -28.67 -15.08 -2.52
N LEU A 419 -27.71 -15.91 -2.94
CA LEU A 419 -26.40 -16.08 -2.31
C LEU A 419 -25.42 -14.94 -2.64
N GLY A 420 -25.49 -14.39 -3.86
CA GLY A 420 -24.53 -13.38 -4.33
C GLY A 420 -23.17 -13.96 -4.71
N ALA A 421 -22.11 -13.17 -4.55
CA ALA A 421 -20.75 -13.57 -4.91
C ALA A 421 -20.18 -14.65 -3.96
N PRO A 422 -19.46 -15.67 -4.47
CA PRO A 422 -18.71 -16.59 -3.62
C PRO A 422 -17.62 -15.84 -2.85
N THR A 423 -17.40 -16.27 -1.61
CA THR A 423 -16.40 -15.70 -0.72
C THR A 423 -15.31 -16.71 -0.36
N SER A 424 -15.54 -18.01 -0.41
CA SER A 424 -14.50 -19.02 -0.12
C SER A 424 -14.30 -19.99 -1.28
N PRO A 425 -13.13 -20.65 -1.40
CA PRO A 425 -13.05 -21.89 -2.16
C PRO A 425 -14.01 -22.94 -1.57
N GLU A 426 -14.20 -24.02 -2.32
CA GLU A 426 -14.90 -25.21 -1.83
C GLU A 426 -14.03 -25.91 -0.77
N ASP A 427 -14.64 -26.28 0.34
CA ASP A 427 -13.98 -26.94 1.47
C ASP A 427 -14.83 -28.06 2.06
N ASP A 428 -14.22 -28.88 2.92
CA ASP A 428 -14.82 -30.06 3.54
C ASP A 428 -15.83 -29.67 4.63
N ALA A 429 -17.03 -30.26 4.57
CA ALA A 429 -18.04 -30.19 5.63
C ALA A 429 -18.15 -31.56 6.36
N GLU A 430 -19.15 -31.73 7.23
CA GLU A 430 -19.33 -32.98 7.97
C GLU A 430 -19.51 -34.20 7.05
N GLY A 431 -18.74 -35.27 7.32
CA GLY A 431 -18.72 -36.47 6.47
C GLY A 431 -18.10 -36.23 5.10
N ASP A 432 -18.77 -36.68 4.04
CA ASP A 432 -18.34 -36.50 2.64
C ASP A 432 -18.90 -35.20 2.03
N ALA A 433 -19.50 -34.32 2.83
CA ALA A 433 -20.08 -33.08 2.36
C ALA A 433 -19.00 -32.04 2.02
N ARG A 434 -19.42 -31.07 1.21
CA ARG A 434 -18.61 -29.91 0.80
C ARG A 434 -19.42 -28.63 0.99
N PHE A 435 -18.75 -27.51 1.18
CA PHE A 435 -19.44 -26.22 1.25
C PHE A 435 -18.66 -25.08 0.61
N VAL A 436 -19.39 -24.04 0.22
CA VAL A 436 -18.86 -22.74 -0.21
C VAL A 436 -19.64 -21.65 0.49
N THR A 437 -18.93 -20.65 1.00
CA THR A 437 -19.55 -19.43 1.54
C THR A 437 -19.77 -18.40 0.45
N PHE A 438 -20.84 -17.63 0.57
CA PHE A 438 -21.22 -16.55 -0.32
C PHE A 438 -21.54 -15.29 0.50
N ALA A 439 -21.59 -14.14 -0.17
CA ALA A 439 -21.83 -12.84 0.45
C ALA A 439 -23.13 -12.78 1.29
N ARG A 440 -24.13 -13.63 1.01
CA ARG A 440 -25.44 -13.65 1.69
C ARG A 440 -25.88 -15.03 2.21
N GLY A 441 -24.95 -15.96 2.37
CA GLY A 441 -25.25 -17.30 2.90
C GLY A 441 -24.19 -18.32 2.54
N ALA A 442 -24.55 -19.59 2.55
CA ALA A 442 -23.67 -20.68 2.12
C ALA A 442 -24.43 -21.67 1.25
N MET A 443 -23.68 -22.49 0.52
CA MET A 443 -24.23 -23.65 -0.17
C MET A 443 -23.46 -24.88 0.25
N TYR A 444 -24.21 -25.89 0.68
CA TYR A 444 -23.67 -27.17 1.11
C TYR A 444 -24.07 -28.23 0.10
N TRP A 445 -23.13 -29.07 -0.29
CA TRP A 445 -23.36 -30.24 -1.13
C TRP A 445 -23.12 -31.51 -0.32
N SER A 446 -24.02 -32.49 -0.48
CA SER A 446 -23.77 -33.87 -0.03
C SER A 446 -24.14 -34.87 -1.13
N PRO A 447 -23.60 -36.10 -1.10
CA PRO A 447 -23.99 -37.16 -2.03
C PRO A 447 -25.49 -37.47 -2.04
N GLU A 448 -26.16 -37.31 -0.90
CA GLU A 448 -27.57 -37.66 -0.71
C GLU A 448 -28.52 -36.58 -1.27
N THR A 449 -28.18 -35.30 -1.09
CA THR A 449 -29.12 -34.19 -1.35
C THR A 449 -28.66 -33.21 -2.41
N GLY A 450 -27.42 -33.33 -2.89
CA GLY A 450 -26.83 -32.37 -3.82
C GLY A 450 -26.61 -31.00 -3.17
N ALA A 451 -26.40 -29.97 -4.00
CA ALA A 451 -26.13 -28.62 -3.53
C ALA A 451 -27.43 -27.95 -3.04
N GLN A 452 -27.45 -27.51 -1.79
CA GLN A 452 -28.57 -26.84 -1.13
C GLN A 452 -28.14 -25.48 -0.57
N PRO A 453 -28.78 -24.37 -0.98
CA PRO A 453 -28.48 -23.04 -0.46
C PRO A 453 -29.12 -22.83 0.92
N VAL A 454 -28.41 -22.16 1.81
CA VAL A 454 -28.90 -21.73 3.14
C VAL A 454 -28.62 -20.24 3.27
N THR A 455 -29.67 -19.43 3.50
CA THR A 455 -29.58 -17.96 3.47
C THR A 455 -30.29 -17.28 4.63
N GLY A 456 -29.98 -15.99 4.80
CA GLY A 456 -30.72 -15.06 5.67
C GLY A 456 -30.86 -15.55 7.12
N ALA A 457 -32.02 -15.28 7.70
CA ALA A 457 -32.26 -15.56 9.12
C ALA A 457 -32.19 -17.06 9.45
N ILE A 458 -32.54 -17.95 8.51
CA ILE A 458 -32.40 -19.40 8.69
C ILE A 458 -30.93 -19.79 8.78
N TYR A 459 -30.07 -19.22 7.93
CA TYR A 459 -28.62 -19.44 8.00
C TYR A 459 -28.04 -18.95 9.32
N ASP A 460 -28.44 -17.76 9.79
CA ASP A 460 -27.98 -17.21 11.07
C ASP A 460 -28.41 -18.10 12.25
N ALA A 461 -29.66 -18.57 12.26
CA ALA A 461 -30.16 -19.47 13.30
C ALA A 461 -29.45 -20.81 13.30
N TRP A 462 -29.25 -21.43 12.13
CA TRP A 462 -28.50 -22.68 12.00
C TRP A 462 -27.04 -22.50 12.42
N GLY A 463 -26.41 -21.37 12.05
CA GLY A 463 -25.06 -21.03 12.47
C GLY A 463 -24.91 -20.84 13.98
N SER A 464 -25.92 -20.28 14.65
CA SER A 464 -25.95 -20.18 16.12
C SER A 464 -25.94 -21.54 16.83
N GLN A 465 -26.29 -22.61 16.10
CA GLN A 465 -26.30 -23.98 16.59
C GLN A 465 -25.11 -24.81 16.10
N SER A 466 -24.04 -24.16 15.65
CA SER A 466 -22.83 -24.84 15.11
C SER A 466 -23.01 -25.52 13.74
N TYR A 467 -23.91 -24.98 12.90
CA TYR A 467 -24.07 -25.38 11.50
C TYR A 467 -24.27 -26.89 11.34
N GLU A 468 -23.54 -27.53 10.42
CA GLU A 468 -23.66 -28.95 10.08
C GLU A 468 -23.27 -29.90 11.22
N ARG A 469 -22.52 -29.40 12.21
CA ARG A 469 -22.16 -30.15 13.43
C ARG A 469 -23.19 -29.97 14.55
N GLY A 470 -24.19 -29.12 14.31
CA GLY A 470 -25.31 -28.88 15.20
C GLY A 470 -26.35 -29.99 15.20
N PRO A 471 -27.41 -29.85 16.02
CA PRO A 471 -28.45 -30.86 16.15
C PRO A 471 -29.20 -31.13 14.85
N LEU A 472 -29.28 -30.16 13.94
CA LEU A 472 -30.01 -30.27 12.68
C LEU A 472 -29.25 -31.03 11.57
N GLY A 473 -27.91 -31.05 11.61
CA GLY A 473 -27.08 -31.62 10.54
C GLY A 473 -27.08 -30.78 9.26
N LEU A 474 -26.81 -31.43 8.12
CA LEU A 474 -26.74 -30.79 6.80
C LEU A 474 -28.13 -30.39 6.26
N PRO A 475 -28.23 -29.33 5.43
CA PRO A 475 -29.45 -28.99 4.72
C PRO A 475 -29.83 -30.09 3.71
N THR A 476 -31.11 -30.41 3.64
CA THR A 476 -31.66 -31.42 2.72
C THR A 476 -32.59 -30.81 1.67
N SER A 477 -32.89 -29.52 1.78
CA SER A 477 -33.62 -28.75 0.76
C SER A 477 -33.15 -27.30 0.74
N ALA A 478 -33.45 -26.61 -0.37
CA ALA A 478 -33.51 -25.16 -0.42
C ALA A 478 -34.68 -24.64 0.45
N GLU A 479 -34.72 -23.32 0.65
CA GLU A 479 -35.86 -22.66 1.29
C GLU A 479 -37.17 -22.89 0.52
N ILE A 480 -38.17 -23.44 1.21
CA ILE A 480 -39.52 -23.65 0.72
C ILE A 480 -40.35 -22.41 1.07
N GLN A 481 -40.66 -21.63 0.03
CA GLN A 481 -41.40 -20.39 0.17
C GLN A 481 -42.90 -20.67 0.38
N GLN A 482 -43.44 -20.29 1.53
CA GLN A 482 -44.87 -20.33 1.84
C GLN A 482 -45.43 -18.92 2.09
N PRO A 483 -46.76 -18.69 2.04
CA PRO A 483 -47.34 -17.36 2.16
C PRO A 483 -47.00 -16.62 3.46
N LEU A 484 -46.94 -17.33 4.59
CA LEU A 484 -46.70 -16.74 5.92
C LEU A 484 -45.36 -17.17 6.54
N GLN A 485 -44.66 -18.12 5.91
CA GLN A 485 -43.48 -18.76 6.47
C GLN A 485 -42.48 -19.12 5.37
N ILE A 486 -41.21 -19.24 5.74
CA ILE A 486 -40.17 -19.87 4.94
C ILE A 486 -39.68 -21.08 5.74
N THR A 487 -39.66 -22.24 5.10
CA THR A 487 -39.29 -23.51 5.74
C THR A 487 -38.05 -24.09 5.07
N GLN A 488 -37.09 -24.58 5.85
CA GLN A 488 -35.93 -25.30 5.31
C GLN A 488 -35.71 -26.61 6.06
N ASN A 489 -35.54 -27.69 5.30
CA ASN A 489 -35.32 -29.02 5.85
C ASN A 489 -33.83 -29.29 6.04
N PHE A 490 -33.51 -29.97 7.13
CA PHE A 490 -32.20 -30.46 7.50
C PHE A 490 -32.28 -31.97 7.78
N GLN A 491 -31.14 -32.64 7.93
CA GLN A 491 -31.10 -34.10 8.13
C GLN A 491 -31.93 -34.58 9.34
N HIS A 492 -31.93 -33.80 10.42
CA HIS A 492 -32.54 -34.20 11.69
C HIS A 492 -33.70 -33.27 12.12
N GLY A 493 -34.14 -32.36 11.26
CA GLY A 493 -35.20 -31.42 11.61
C GLY A 493 -35.48 -30.35 10.57
N THR A 494 -36.13 -29.28 11.01
CA THR A 494 -36.59 -28.20 10.14
C THR A 494 -36.47 -26.85 10.84
N LEU A 495 -36.04 -25.82 10.11
CA LEU A 495 -36.15 -24.44 10.56
C LEU A 495 -37.25 -23.72 9.80
N ASN A 496 -37.99 -22.90 10.54
CA ASN A 496 -39.21 -22.25 10.10
C ASN A 496 -39.18 -20.77 10.46
N TYR A 497 -39.03 -19.89 9.47
CA TYR A 497 -39.03 -18.44 9.61
C TYR A 497 -40.42 -17.85 9.34
N GLU A 498 -41.04 -17.23 10.33
CA GLU A 498 -42.32 -16.54 10.20
C GLU A 498 -42.16 -15.14 9.60
N ARG A 499 -42.79 -14.88 8.45
CA ARG A 499 -42.64 -13.61 7.72
C ARG A 499 -43.18 -12.39 8.46
N LEU A 500 -44.20 -12.58 9.29
CA LEU A 500 -44.88 -11.47 9.98
C LEU A 500 -44.14 -11.01 11.24
N THR A 501 -43.52 -11.96 11.96
CA THR A 501 -42.92 -11.72 13.27
C THR A 501 -41.39 -11.69 13.20
N GLY A 502 -40.81 -12.31 12.17
CA GLY A 502 -39.37 -12.55 12.08
C GLY A 502 -38.88 -13.70 12.97
N ASN A 503 -39.80 -14.40 13.66
CA ASN A 503 -39.45 -15.47 14.58
C ASN A 503 -38.98 -16.72 13.81
N ILE A 504 -38.00 -17.42 14.40
CA ILE A 504 -37.56 -18.72 13.91
C ILE A 504 -37.99 -19.78 14.90
N THR A 505 -38.55 -20.86 14.37
CA THR A 505 -38.86 -22.06 15.13
C THR A 505 -38.10 -23.25 14.57
N GLU A 506 -37.53 -24.04 15.46
CA GLU A 506 -36.90 -25.31 15.17
C GLU A 506 -37.90 -26.43 15.44
N VAL A 507 -37.93 -27.43 14.56
CA VAL A 507 -38.72 -28.65 14.72
C VAL A 507 -37.80 -29.85 14.61
N VAL A 508 -37.59 -30.54 15.74
CA VAL A 508 -36.82 -31.80 15.84
C VAL A 508 -37.71 -32.83 16.53
N ASP A 509 -37.82 -34.03 15.97
CA ASP A 509 -38.68 -35.11 16.47
C ASP A 509 -40.13 -34.70 16.76
N GLY A 510 -40.65 -33.73 16.02
CA GLY A 510 -42.01 -33.18 16.18
C GLY A 510 -42.17 -32.21 17.36
N ILE A 511 -41.09 -31.87 18.07
CA ILE A 511 -41.07 -30.85 19.12
C ILE A 511 -40.70 -29.51 18.50
N THR A 512 -41.56 -28.50 18.67
CA THR A 512 -41.33 -27.13 18.19
C THR A 512 -40.72 -26.26 19.29
N VAL A 513 -39.55 -25.69 19.03
CA VAL A 513 -38.84 -24.80 19.96
C VAL A 513 -38.57 -23.45 19.27
N PRO A 514 -38.95 -22.31 19.89
CA PRO A 514 -38.58 -21.00 19.37
C PRO A 514 -37.09 -20.74 19.58
N LEU A 515 -36.42 -20.25 18.54
CA LEU A 515 -35.03 -19.79 18.60
C LEU A 515 -34.99 -18.27 18.76
N THR A 516 -34.27 -17.80 19.77
CA THR A 516 -33.99 -16.37 19.95
C THR A 516 -32.87 -15.95 19.00
N THR A 517 -33.19 -15.10 18.02
CA THR A 517 -32.21 -14.51 17.10
C THR A 517 -31.53 -13.30 17.76
N GLU A 518 -30.68 -13.49 18.76
CA GLU A 518 -29.64 -12.49 19.00
C GLU A 518 -28.62 -12.62 17.88
N SER A 519 -28.50 -11.60 17.02
CA SER A 519 -27.50 -11.57 15.98
C SER A 519 -26.11 -11.75 16.59
N PRO A 520 -25.28 -12.68 16.09
CA PRO A 520 -23.85 -12.59 16.32
C PRO A 520 -23.40 -11.23 15.78
N SER A 521 -22.75 -10.43 16.60
CA SER A 521 -22.13 -9.19 16.18
C SER A 521 -21.00 -9.48 15.18
N GLY A 522 -21.33 -9.42 13.88
CA GLY A 522 -20.40 -9.37 12.75
C GLY A 522 -19.72 -10.70 12.37
N PRO A 523 -19.17 -10.80 11.14
CA PRO A 523 -18.32 -11.93 10.79
C PRO A 523 -16.95 -11.71 11.42
N THR A 524 -16.73 -12.23 12.62
CA THR A 524 -15.44 -12.86 12.90
C THR A 524 -15.56 -14.30 12.45
N VAL A 525 -15.15 -14.55 11.21
CA VAL A 525 -14.69 -15.89 10.82
C VAL A 525 -13.39 -16.10 11.61
N PRO A 526 -13.30 -17.02 12.58
CA PRO A 526 -12.02 -17.33 13.19
C PRO A 526 -11.15 -18.00 12.12
N THR A 527 -9.99 -17.42 11.85
CA THR A 527 -8.96 -17.90 10.92
C THR A 527 -8.27 -19.19 11.41
N GLU A 528 -8.84 -19.90 12.37
CA GLU A 528 -8.20 -20.98 13.13
C GLU A 528 -8.88 -22.33 12.89
N HIS A 529 -8.90 -22.77 11.64
CA HIS A 529 -9.07 -24.19 11.31
C HIS A 529 -7.85 -24.70 10.52
N PHE A 530 -6.66 -24.54 11.10
CA PHE A 530 -5.52 -25.38 10.74
C PHE A 530 -5.39 -26.50 11.77
N SER A 531 -5.91 -27.68 11.43
CA SER A 531 -5.41 -28.94 11.99
C SER A 531 -4.83 -29.75 10.84
N LEU A 532 -3.53 -30.03 10.93
CA LEU A 532 -2.80 -30.89 10.00
C LEU A 532 -3.49 -32.27 9.89
N PRO A 533 -3.49 -32.91 8.71
CA PRO A 533 -3.88 -34.31 8.61
C PRO A 533 -2.95 -35.16 9.48
N SER A 534 -3.54 -35.91 10.42
CA SER A 534 -2.85 -36.96 11.16
C SER A 534 -2.37 -38.03 10.18
N HIS A 535 -1.04 -38.17 10.04
CA HIS A 535 -0.44 -39.28 9.31
C HIS A 535 -0.90 -40.62 9.90
N PRO A 536 -1.37 -41.59 9.08
CA PRO A 536 -1.49 -42.96 9.54
C PRO A 536 -0.09 -43.55 9.75
N THR A 537 0.17 -44.05 10.96
CA THR A 537 1.35 -44.86 11.26
C THR A 537 1.33 -46.16 10.44
N PRO A 538 2.42 -46.54 9.75
CA PRO A 538 2.53 -47.87 9.16
C PRO A 538 2.78 -48.90 10.27
N THR A 539 2.05 -50.01 10.21
CA THR A 539 2.42 -51.30 10.83
C THR A 539 3.19 -52.16 9.87
#